data_AF-A0A0C1M3L7-F1
#
_entry.id   AF-A0A0C1M3L7-F1
#
_cell.length_a   1.000
_cell.length_b   1.000
_cell.length_c   1.000
_cell.angle_alpha   90.00
_cell.angle_beta   90.00
_cell.angle_gamma   90.00
#
_symmetry.space_group_name_H-M   'P 1'
#
loop_
_entity.id
_entity.type
_entity.pdbx_description
1 polymer ?
#
loop_
_entity_poly.entity_id
_entity_poly.type
_entity_poly.pdbx_seq_one_letter_code
_entity_poly.pdbx_strand_id
1 'polypeptide(L)' 'MADKWEWEAELKQAHLTQSEVANVIGLSKSQMSHLVKKMIAGQGLIASELDKKRWKSAIEYVQFKQSQLQRED' A
#
# COMPACT_ATOMS: atom_id res chain seq x y z
N MET A 1 3.65 7.41 9.42
CA MET A 1 2.53 7.24 8.46
C MET A 1 1.84 8.58 8.22
N ALA A 2 2.61 9.59 7.81
CA ALA A 2 2.12 10.95 7.58
C ALA A 2 2.55 11.55 6.23
N ASP A 3 3.45 10.94 5.46
CA ASP A 3 3.90 11.56 4.21
C ASP A 3 3.96 10.57 3.07
N LYS A 4 3.52 11.03 1.89
CA LYS A 4 3.53 10.34 0.61
C LYS A 4 4.87 9.66 0.26
N TRP A 5 5.93 10.10 0.90
CA TRP A 5 7.28 9.56 0.81
C TRP A 5 7.45 8.19 1.48
N GLU A 6 6.64 7.86 2.51
CA GLU A 6 6.69 6.55 3.17
C GLU A 6 6.22 5.44 2.24
N TRP A 7 5.12 5.60 1.50
CA TRP A 7 4.56 4.50 0.71
C TRP A 7 5.50 3.96 -0.38
N GLU A 8 6.13 4.84 -1.17
CA GLU A 8 7.10 4.41 -2.18
C GLU A 8 8.37 3.82 -1.55
N ALA A 9 8.81 4.34 -0.40
CA ALA A 9 9.95 3.81 0.33
C ALA A 9 9.67 2.41 0.93
N GLU A 10 8.49 2.22 1.51
CA GLU A 10 8.02 0.94 2.06
C GLU A 10 7.92 -0.13 0.97
N LEU A 11 7.37 0.23 -0.19
CA LEU A 11 7.35 -0.63 -1.38
C LEU A 11 8.76 -0.99 -1.83
N LYS A 12 9.68 -0.02 -1.87
CA LYS A 12 11.08 -0.26 -2.25
C LYS A 12 11.77 -1.19 -1.26
N GLN A 13 11.57 -1.03 0.04
CA GLN A 13 12.10 -1.96 1.05
C GLN A 13 11.53 -3.38 0.90
N ALA A 14 10.29 -3.49 0.44
CA ALA A 14 9.64 -4.77 0.17
C ALA A 14 10.01 -5.38 -1.18
N HIS A 15 10.83 -4.70 -2.00
CA HIS A 15 11.09 -5.05 -3.41
C HIS A 15 9.79 -5.19 -4.22
N LEU A 16 8.77 -4.39 -3.90
CA LEU A 16 7.46 -4.40 -4.54
C LEU A 16 7.23 -3.16 -5.38
N THR A 17 6.38 -3.30 -6.39
CA THR A 17 5.78 -2.21 -7.12
C THR A 17 4.34 -1.99 -6.68
N GLN A 18 3.84 -0.76 -6.85
CA GLN A 18 2.44 -0.44 -6.57
C GLN A 18 1.46 -1.29 -7.40
N SER A 19 1.86 -1.73 -8.60
CA SER A 19 1.02 -2.56 -9.47
C SER A 19 0.89 -3.99 -8.93
N GLU A 20 1.95 -4.54 -8.34
CA GLU A 20 1.90 -5.87 -7.71
C GLU A 20 0.98 -5.86 -6.49
N VAL A 21 1.11 -4.83 -5.64
CA VAL A 21 0.20 -4.67 -4.50
C VAL A 21 -1.25 -4.52 -4.98
N ALA A 22 -1.48 -3.73 -6.02
CA ALA A 22 -2.81 -3.57 -6.61
C ALA A 22 -3.41 -4.91 -7.06
N ASN A 23 -2.64 -5.72 -7.78
CA ASN A 23 -3.09 -7.04 -8.25
C ASN A 23 -3.44 -7.97 -7.10
N VAL A 24 -2.64 -8.00 -6.04
CA VAL A 24 -2.85 -8.86 -4.86
C VAL A 24 -4.15 -8.51 -4.13
N ILE A 25 -4.48 -7.22 -4.03
CA ILE A 25 -5.72 -6.76 -3.38
C ILE A 25 -6.90 -6.62 -4.35
N GLY A 26 -6.76 -7.13 -5.58
CA GLY A 26 -7.83 -7.15 -6.58
C GLY A 26 -8.21 -5.77 -7.13
N LEU A 27 -7.27 -4.82 -7.17
CA LEU A 27 -7.44 -3.49 -7.72
C LEU A 27 -6.67 -3.31 -9.02
N SER A 28 -7.25 -2.53 -9.92
CA SER A 28 -6.51 -1.99 -11.07
C SER A 28 -5.49 -0.94 -10.62
N LYS A 29 -4.48 -0.68 -11.46
CA LYS A 29 -3.48 0.37 -11.23
C LYS A 29 -4.10 1.74 -10.96
N SER A 30 -5.16 2.12 -11.69
CA SER A 30 -5.86 3.39 -11.50
C SER A 30 -6.59 3.46 -10.15
N GLN A 31 -7.27 2.38 -9.77
CA GLN A 31 -7.93 2.27 -8.46
C GLN A 31 -6.92 2.33 -7.32
N MET A 32 -5.76 1.68 -7.46
CA MET A 32 -4.69 1.75 -6.47
C MET A 32 -4.14 3.16 -6.33
N SER A 33 -3.89 3.87 -7.45
CA SER A 33 -3.44 5.27 -7.39
C SER A 33 -4.46 6.19 -6.71
N HIS A 34 -5.76 5.97 -6.96
CA HIS A 34 -6.82 6.70 -6.25
C HIS A 34 -6.86 6.35 -4.77
N LEU A 35 -6.69 5.08 -4.41
CA LEU A 35 -6.65 4.63 -3.03
C LEU A 35 -5.46 5.26 -2.27
N VAL A 36 -4.26 5.19 -2.84
CA VAL A 36 -3.05 5.82 -2.30
C VAL A 36 -3.30 7.32 -2.11
N LYS A 37 -3.89 8.01 -3.10
CA LYS A 37 -4.20 9.44 -2.99
C LYS A 37 -5.19 9.73 -1.84
N LYS A 38 -6.25 8.93 -1.68
CA LYS A 38 -7.23 9.11 -0.59
C LYS A 38 -6.63 8.86 0.78
N MET A 39 -5.80 7.82 0.92
CA MET A 39 -5.25 7.40 2.21
C MET A 39 -4.09 8.30 2.64
N ILE A 40 -3.22 8.68 1.71
CA ILE A 40 -2.05 9.51 2.00
C ILE A 40 -2.42 10.99 1.94
N ALA A 41 -2.75 11.50 0.74
CA ALA A 41 -2.98 12.93 0.56
C ALA A 41 -4.29 13.40 1.23
N GLY A 42 -5.31 12.53 1.23
CA GLY A 42 -6.56 12.76 1.95
C GLY A 42 -6.52 12.35 3.43
N GLN A 43 -5.38 11.86 3.94
CA GLN A 43 -5.19 11.37 5.31
C GLN A 43 -6.28 10.39 5.79
N GLY A 44 -6.89 9.64 4.85
CA GLY A 44 -8.00 8.74 5.15
C GLY A 44 -9.34 9.42 5.49
N LEU A 45 -9.41 10.75 5.50
CA LEU A 45 -10.63 11.53 5.80
C LEU A 45 -11.69 11.39 4.70
N ILE A 46 -11.25 11.26 3.45
CA ILE A 46 -12.11 11.06 2.27
C ILE A 46 -12.19 9.59 1.83
N ALA A 47 -11.63 8.68 2.62
CA ALA A 47 -11.62 7.25 2.32
C ALA A 47 -12.90 6.61 2.86
N SER A 48 -13.57 5.84 2.01
CA SER A 48 -14.68 4.99 2.46
C SER A 48 -14.17 3.85 3.35
N GLU A 49 -15.06 3.21 4.10
CA GLU A 49 -14.68 2.03 4.90
C GLU A 49 -14.10 0.90 4.03
N LEU A 50 -14.58 0.76 2.78
CA LEU A 50 -14.02 -0.17 1.81
C LEU A 50 -12.59 0.24 1.40
N ASP A 51 -12.34 1.52 1.18
CA ASP A 51 -11.00 2.04 0.89
C ASP A 51 -10.05 1.76 2.07
N LYS A 52 -10.47 2.03 3.30
CA LYS A 52 -9.67 1.75 4.51
C LYS A 52 -9.34 0.26 4.65
N LYS A 53 -10.32 -0.63 4.41
CA LYS A 53 -10.12 -2.07 4.44
C LYS A 53 -9.10 -2.52 3.38
N ARG A 54 -9.23 -2.02 2.14
CA ARG A 54 -8.29 -2.31 1.05
C ARG A 54 -6.89 -1.79 1.36
N TRP A 55 -6.79 -0.59 1.92
CA TRP A 55 -5.53 -0.01 2.35
C TRP A 55 -4.86 -0.87 3.43
N LYS A 56 -5.63 -1.32 4.42
CA LYS A 56 -5.11 -2.22 5.46
C LYS A 56 -4.52 -3.48 4.85
N SER A 57 -5.22 -4.14 3.94
CA SER A 57 -4.70 -5.32 3.24
C SER A 57 -3.44 -5.02 2.41
N ALA A 58 -3.36 -3.83 1.81
CA ALA A 58 -2.15 -3.39 1.10
C ALA A 58 -0.95 -3.25 2.05
N ILE A 59 -1.13 -2.61 3.21
CA ILE A 59 -0.09 -2.47 4.23
C ILE A 59 0.33 -3.84 4.78
N GLU A 60 -0.63 -4.69 5.14
CA GLU A 60 -0.37 -6.04 5.66
C GLU A 60 0.48 -6.87 4.67
N TYR A 61 0.20 -6.77 3.37
CA TYR A 61 0.97 -7.46 2.35
C TYR A 61 2.40 -6.92 2.22
N VAL A 62 2.58 -5.60 2.23
CA VAL A 62 3.91 -4.97 2.17
C VAL A 62 4.75 -5.37 3.39
N GLN A 63 4.17 -5.31 4.59
CA GLN A 63 4.84 -5.74 5.84
C GLN A 63 5.19 -7.22 5.83
N PHE A 64 4.28 -8.06 5.32
CA PHE A 64 4.56 -9.49 5.15
C PHE A 64 5.77 -9.71 4.23
N LYS A 65 5.84 -9.01 3.10
CA LYS A 65 6.96 -9.11 2.15
C LYS A 65 8.27 -8.59 2.73
N GLN A 66 8.26 -7.47 3.44
CA GLN A 66 9.44 -6.98 4.16
C GLN A 66 9.94 -8.00 5.19
N SER A 67 9.02 -8.64 5.92
CA SER A 67 9.37 -9.66 6.92
C SER A 67 9.94 -10.94 6.30
N GLN A 68 9.56 -11.29 5.05
CA GLN A 68 10.17 -12.40 4.33
C GLN A 68 11.61 -12.07 3.94
N LEU A 69 11.84 -10.87 3.39
CA LEU A 69 13.18 -10.42 2.99
C LEU A 69 14.15 -10.36 4.19
N GLN A 70 13.69 -9.88 5.35
CA GLN A 70 14.50 -9.84 6.58
C GLN A 70 14.85 -11.23 7.16
N ARG A 71 14.19 -12.30 6.71
CA ARG A 71 14.51 -13.68 7.14
C ARG A 71 15.45 -14.40 6.17
N GLU A 72 15.72 -13.79 5.01
CA GLU A 72 16.61 -14.34 3.97
C GLU A 72 18.02 -13.72 3.99
N ASP A 73 18.29 -12.77 4.90
CA ASP A 73 19.62 -12.24 5.26
C ASP A 73 20.17 -12.92 6.54
#